data_AF-A0AAV2RWD9-F1
#
_entry.id   AF-A0AAV2RWD9-F1
#
_cell.length_a   1.000
_cell.length_b   1.000
_cell.length_c   1.000
_cell.angle_alpha   90.00
_cell.angle_beta   90.00
_cell.angle_gamma   90.00
#
_symmetry.space_group_name_H-M   'P 1'
#
loop_
_entity.id
_entity.type
_entity.pdbx_description
1 polymer ?
#
loop_
_entity_poly.entity_id
_entity_poly.type
_entity_poly.pdbx_seq_one_letter_code
_entity_poly.pdbx_strand_id
1 'polypeptide(L)'
;SVTMATPFPLQTTHHNSIPDDIICPICMDKYSLHASHNPVMLSDCGHTICRDCFISIYKAAEHNKQVCPICRAPYTGPHPNTLPANFIVLSMMQAHLSNSKENAEHGASSKEPVEHCGSSNETEDFRNNKSRMYSWRRSTSHH
;
A
#
# COMPACT_ATOMS: atom_id res chain seq x y z
N SER A 1 23.44 -11.16 -39.26
CA SER A 1 22.66 -9.91 -39.24
C SER A 1 21.74 -9.95 -38.03
N VAL A 2 22.04 -9.17 -36.98
CA VAL A 2 21.25 -9.13 -35.75
C VAL A 2 20.35 -7.91 -35.85
N THR A 3 19.04 -8.13 -35.98
CA THR A 3 18.05 -7.04 -36.00
C THR A 3 17.96 -6.45 -34.61
N MET A 4 18.37 -5.19 -34.45
CA MET A 4 18.16 -4.44 -33.22
C MET A 4 16.65 -4.22 -33.02
N ALA A 5 16.11 -4.71 -31.91
CA ALA A 5 14.76 -4.36 -31.48
C ALA A 5 14.74 -2.87 -31.11
N THR A 6 13.88 -2.11 -31.80
CA THR A 6 13.61 -0.71 -31.48
C THR A 6 13.03 -0.61 -30.07
N PRO A 7 13.51 0.31 -29.21
CA PRO A 7 12.92 0.53 -27.91
C PRO A 7 11.49 1.06 -28.09
N PHE A 8 10.52 0.35 -27.51
CA PHE A 8 9.12 0.75 -27.49
C PHE A 8 8.99 2.05 -26.68
N PRO A 9 8.41 3.13 -27.23
CA PRO A 9 8.23 4.36 -26.46
C PRO A 9 7.23 4.09 -25.33
N LEU A 10 7.68 4.22 -24.08
CA LEU A 10 6.80 4.29 -22.92
C LEU A 10 5.98 5.59 -23.03
N GLN A 11 4.78 5.50 -23.59
CA GLN A 11 3.86 6.63 -23.64
C GLN A 11 3.30 6.86 -22.23
N THR A 12 3.90 7.80 -21.50
CA THR A 12 3.34 8.34 -20.26
C THR A 12 2.26 9.36 -20.62
N THR A 13 1.04 8.88 -20.87
CA THR A 13 -0.13 9.75 -20.92
C THR A 13 -0.38 10.29 -19.51
N HIS A 14 -0.19 11.60 -19.32
CA HIS A 14 -0.50 12.31 -18.08
C HIS A 14 -2.02 12.38 -17.90
N HIS A 15 -2.59 11.28 -17.44
CA HIS A 15 -4.01 11.15 -17.17
C HIS A 15 -4.18 11.36 -15.66
N ASN A 16 -5.04 12.30 -15.27
CA ASN A 16 -5.33 12.66 -13.87
C ASN A 16 -6.16 11.56 -13.16
N SER A 17 -5.91 10.31 -13.53
CA SER A 17 -6.62 9.11 -13.13
C SER A 17 -5.91 8.45 -11.96
N ILE A 18 -6.73 7.87 -11.08
CA ILE A 18 -6.29 7.00 -10.00
C ILE A 18 -5.34 5.94 -10.60
N PRO A 19 -4.16 5.70 -10.00
CA PRO A 19 -3.24 4.69 -10.49
C PRO A 19 -3.91 3.32 -10.52
N ASP A 20 -3.73 2.58 -11.62
CA ASP A 20 -4.28 1.23 -11.76
C ASP A 20 -3.73 0.28 -10.66
N ASP A 21 -2.55 0.59 -10.13
CA ASP A 21 -1.88 -0.15 -9.05
C ASP A 21 -2.67 -0.16 -7.72
N ILE A 22 -3.65 0.74 -7.56
CA ILE A 22 -4.47 0.86 -6.34
C ILE A 22 -5.95 0.53 -6.54
N ILE A 23 -6.29 -0.07 -7.67
CA ILE A 23 -7.64 -0.50 -8.05
C ILE A 23 -7.70 -2.03 -8.09
N CYS A 24 -8.81 -2.60 -7.63
CA CYS A 24 -9.07 -4.02 -7.79
C CYS A 24 -9.46 -4.33 -9.25
N PRO A 25 -8.75 -5.23 -9.95
CA PRO A 25 -9.04 -5.51 -11.36
C PRO A 25 -10.34 -6.30 -11.58
N ILE A 26 -11.02 -6.71 -10.51
CA ILE A 26 -12.26 -7.50 -10.56
C ILE A 26 -13.50 -6.61 -10.44
N CYS A 27 -13.57 -5.78 -9.40
CA CYS A 27 -14.70 -4.85 -9.20
C CYS A 27 -14.42 -3.44 -9.75
N MET A 28 -13.19 -3.14 -10.14
CA MET A 28 -12.74 -1.81 -10.59
C MET A 28 -12.86 -0.71 -9.52
N ASP A 29 -12.96 -1.09 -8.24
CA ASP A 29 -13.00 -0.16 -7.11
C ASP A 29 -11.62 0.02 -6.46
N LYS A 30 -11.40 1.18 -5.86
CA LYS A 30 -10.19 1.50 -5.10
C LYS A 30 -10.08 0.60 -3.86
N TYR A 31 -8.90 0.06 -3.60
CA TYR A 31 -8.64 -0.66 -2.35
C TYR A 31 -8.91 0.22 -1.11
N SER A 32 -9.07 -0.39 0.06
CA SER A 32 -9.20 0.35 1.32
C SER A 32 -8.63 -0.41 2.51
N LEU A 33 -8.52 0.26 3.67
CA LEU A 33 -8.19 -0.39 4.93
C LEU A 33 -9.35 -1.22 5.51
N HIS A 34 -10.55 -1.11 4.92
CA HIS A 34 -11.70 -1.88 5.36
C HIS A 34 -11.47 -3.38 5.11
N ALA A 35 -11.86 -4.22 6.06
CA ALA A 35 -11.59 -5.67 6.00
C ALA A 35 -12.14 -6.35 4.73
N SER A 36 -13.25 -5.83 4.20
CA SER A 36 -13.94 -6.39 3.02
C SER A 36 -13.26 -5.99 1.70
N HIS A 37 -12.71 -4.78 1.63
CA HIS A 37 -12.09 -4.22 0.42
C HIS A 37 -10.58 -4.01 0.54
N ASN A 38 -9.94 -4.71 1.48
CA ASN A 38 -8.49 -4.71 1.59
C ASN A 38 -7.86 -5.56 0.47
N PRO A 39 -6.70 -5.13 -0.05
CA PRO A 39 -6.00 -5.91 -1.05
C PRO A 39 -5.46 -7.18 -0.40
N VAL A 40 -5.70 -8.34 -1.02
CA VAL A 40 -5.14 -9.63 -0.63
C VAL A 40 -4.37 -10.22 -1.80
N MET A 41 -3.25 -10.89 -1.50
CA MET A 41 -2.38 -11.47 -2.51
C MET A 41 -2.57 -12.99 -2.57
N LEU A 42 -2.78 -13.54 -3.77
CA LEU A 42 -2.83 -14.98 -3.98
C LEU A 42 -1.40 -15.54 -3.91
N SER A 43 -1.11 -16.35 -2.90
CA SER A 43 0.24 -16.86 -2.59
C SER A 43 0.93 -17.59 -3.75
N ASP A 44 0.16 -18.29 -4.59
CA ASP A 44 0.72 -19.13 -5.66
C ASP A 44 1.18 -18.32 -6.88
N CYS A 45 0.68 -17.09 -7.08
CA CYS A 45 0.97 -16.31 -8.29
C CYS A 45 1.28 -14.82 -8.06
N GLY A 46 1.10 -14.30 -6.84
CA GLY A 46 1.40 -12.92 -6.48
C GLY A 46 0.37 -11.86 -6.94
N HIS A 47 -0.66 -12.24 -7.70
CA HIS A 47 -1.70 -11.30 -8.09
C HIS A 47 -2.51 -10.83 -6.89
N THR A 48 -2.84 -9.54 -6.88
CA THR A 48 -3.59 -8.90 -5.80
C THR A 48 -4.99 -8.52 -6.27
N ILE A 49 -6.01 -8.84 -5.47
CA ILE A 49 -7.42 -8.47 -5.66
C ILE A 49 -8.03 -8.11 -4.30
N CYS A 50 -9.22 -7.51 -4.25
CA CYS A 50 -9.85 -7.20 -2.96
C CYS A 50 -10.44 -8.46 -2.31
N ARG A 51 -10.54 -8.48 -0.98
CA ARG A 51 -10.99 -9.66 -0.24
C ARG A 51 -12.41 -10.11 -0.64
N ASP A 52 -13.36 -9.21 -0.79
CA ASP A 52 -14.74 -9.55 -1.18
C ASP A 52 -14.81 -10.23 -2.55
N CYS A 53 -14.04 -9.73 -3.52
CA CYS A 53 -13.91 -10.37 -4.83
C CYS A 53 -13.30 -11.77 -4.69
N PHE A 54 -12.25 -11.92 -3.87
CA PHE A 54 -11.65 -13.24 -3.69
C PHE A 54 -12.59 -14.23 -3.00
N ILE A 55 -13.31 -13.81 -1.95
CA ILE A 55 -14.33 -14.62 -1.28
C ILE A 55 -15.42 -15.06 -2.27
N SER A 56 -15.89 -14.15 -3.12
CA SER A 56 -16.93 -14.43 -4.12
C SER A 56 -16.48 -15.50 -5.10
N ILE A 57 -15.28 -15.34 -5.67
CA ILE A 57 -14.69 -16.34 -6.58
C ILE A 57 -14.47 -17.66 -5.86
N TYR A 58 -13.96 -17.60 -4.63
CA TYR A 58 -13.66 -18.79 -3.85
C TYR A 58 -14.89 -19.64 -3.56
N LYS A 59 -16.02 -18.99 -3.24
CA LYS A 59 -17.31 -19.65 -3.01
C LYS A 59 -17.96 -20.19 -4.28
N ALA A 60 -17.73 -19.54 -5.42
CA ALA A 60 -18.29 -19.93 -6.70
C ALA A 60 -17.53 -21.12 -7.35
N ALA A 61 -16.29 -21.39 -6.93
CA ALA A 61 -15.50 -22.45 -7.51
C ALA A 61 -16.05 -23.84 -7.13
N GLU A 62 -16.43 -24.61 -8.14
CA GLU A 62 -16.84 -26.00 -7.99
C GLU A 62 -15.62 -26.92 -7.75
N HIS A 63 -15.86 -28.03 -7.04
CA HIS A 63 -14.87 -29.11 -6.87
C HIS A 63 -13.50 -28.67 -6.29
N ASN A 64 -13.47 -27.61 -5.48
CA ASN A 64 -12.25 -27.06 -4.88
C ASN A 64 -11.19 -26.60 -5.89
N LYS A 65 -11.56 -26.31 -7.14
CA LYS A 65 -10.63 -25.80 -8.16
C LYS A 65 -10.54 -24.28 -8.09
N GLN A 66 -9.89 -23.80 -7.04
CA GLN A 66 -9.63 -22.38 -6.89
C GLN A 66 -8.56 -21.95 -7.89
N VAL A 67 -8.84 -20.92 -8.68
CA VAL A 67 -7.90 -20.39 -9.68
C VAL A 67 -7.82 -18.87 -9.56
N CYS A 68 -6.64 -18.32 -9.86
CA CYS A 68 -6.46 -16.90 -9.98
C CYS A 68 -7.33 -16.35 -11.14
N PRO A 69 -8.15 -15.31 -10.93
CA PRO A 69 -8.96 -14.73 -12.01
C PRO A 69 -8.12 -14.00 -13.08
N ILE A 70 -6.87 -13.65 -12.77
CA ILE A 70 -5.99 -12.87 -13.66
C ILE A 70 -5.14 -13.78 -14.53
N CYS A 71 -4.41 -14.73 -13.94
CA CYS A 71 -3.50 -15.61 -14.68
C CYS A 71 -3.93 -17.08 -14.75
N ARG A 72 -5.07 -17.44 -14.15
CA ARG A 72 -5.60 -18.82 -14.09
C ARG A 72 -4.70 -19.85 -13.40
N ALA A 73 -3.64 -19.41 -12.72
CA ALA A 73 -2.84 -20.29 -11.89
C ALA A 73 -3.71 -20.94 -10.80
N PRO A 74 -3.50 -22.23 -10.47
CA PRO A 74 -4.20 -22.87 -9.37
C PRO A 74 -3.86 -22.17 -8.06
N TYR A 75 -4.85 -22.05 -7.19
CA TYR A 75 -4.69 -21.52 -5.84
C TYR A 75 -4.79 -22.66 -4.84
N THR A 76 -3.71 -22.86 -4.08
CA THR A 76 -3.60 -23.91 -3.05
C THR A 76 -3.43 -23.35 -1.65
N GLY A 77 -3.47 -22.02 -1.53
CA GLY A 77 -3.32 -21.30 -0.27
C GLY A 77 -4.52 -21.41 0.68
N PRO A 78 -4.46 -20.72 1.83
CA PRO A 78 -5.48 -20.78 2.86
C PRO A 78 -6.77 -20.07 2.45
N HIS A 79 -7.82 -20.19 3.27
CA HIS A 79 -9.11 -19.56 3.00
C HIS A 79 -8.98 -18.02 2.86
N PRO A 80 -9.73 -17.36 1.94
CA PRO A 80 -9.62 -15.91 1.72
C PRO A 80 -9.73 -15.05 2.99
N ASN A 81 -10.57 -15.45 3.95
CA ASN A 81 -10.75 -14.73 5.23
C ASN A 81 -9.50 -14.73 6.13
N THR A 82 -8.56 -15.66 5.95
CA THR A 82 -7.36 -15.76 6.78
C THR A 82 -6.14 -15.12 6.14
N LEU A 83 -6.23 -14.73 4.85
CA LEU A 83 -5.12 -14.07 4.18
C LEU A 83 -4.84 -12.70 4.81
N PRO A 84 -3.57 -12.33 5.03
CA PRO A 84 -3.21 -10.98 5.44
C PRO A 84 -3.46 -9.98 4.30
N ALA A 85 -3.65 -8.71 4.66
CA ALA A 85 -3.69 -7.64 3.67
C ALA A 85 -2.31 -7.45 3.01
N ASN A 86 -2.29 -7.09 1.73
CA ASN A 86 -1.10 -6.65 1.04
C ASN A 86 -0.81 -5.19 1.40
N PHE A 87 0.00 -4.99 2.45
CA PHE A 87 0.31 -3.65 2.96
C PHE A 87 1.13 -2.79 1.98
N ILE A 88 1.83 -3.39 1.01
CA ILE A 88 2.59 -2.65 -0.01
C ILE A 88 1.62 -1.80 -0.85
N VAL A 89 0.51 -2.40 -1.31
CA VAL A 89 -0.53 -1.71 -2.08
C VAL A 89 -1.22 -0.62 -1.26
N LEU A 90 -1.47 -0.89 0.03
CA LEU A 90 -2.04 0.10 0.95
C LEU A 90 -1.09 1.30 1.15
N SER A 91 0.22 1.08 1.24
CA SER A 91 1.21 2.16 1.34
C SER A 91 1.27 3.00 0.06
N MET A 92 1.19 2.37 -1.11
CA MET A 92 1.13 3.09 -2.40
C MET A 92 -0.09 4.02 -2.44
N MET A 93 -1.27 3.54 -2.03
CA MET A 93 -2.47 4.39 -1.94
C MET A 93 -2.27 5.65 -1.10
N GLN A 94 -1.54 5.53 0.01
CA GLN A 94 -1.28 6.66 0.90
C GLN A 94 -0.35 7.69 0.25
N ALA A 95 0.67 7.24 -0.47
CA ALA A 95 1.59 8.11 -1.23
C ALA A 95 0.86 8.90 -2.33
N HIS A 96 -0.15 8.31 -2.98
CA HIS A 96 -0.95 9.04 -3.97
C HIS A 96 -1.86 10.10 -3.35
N LEU A 97 -2.29 9.93 -2.10
CA LEU A 97 -3.12 10.91 -1.38
C LEU A 97 -2.31 12.10 -0.84
N SER A 98 -1.02 11.92 -0.52
CA SER A 98 -0.15 13.02 -0.09
C SER A 98 0.19 13.98 -1.23
N ASN A 99 0.38 13.47 -2.45
CA ASN A 99 0.72 14.31 -3.61
C ASN A 99 -0.45 15.17 -4.11
N SER A 100 -1.69 14.89 -3.67
CA SER A 100 -2.86 15.71 -4.01
C SER A 100 -3.03 16.95 -3.12
N LYS A 101 -2.25 17.10 -2.04
CA LYS A 101 -2.39 18.20 -1.08
C LYS A 101 -1.45 19.38 -1.29
N GLU A 102 -0.33 19.22 -2.00
CA GLU A 102 0.66 20.30 -2.22
C GLU A 102 0.30 21.27 -3.36
N ASN A 103 -0.77 21.02 -4.12
CA ASN A 103 -1.19 21.89 -5.23
C ASN A 103 -2.30 22.90 -4.86
N ALA A 104 -2.65 23.06 -3.58
CA ALA A 104 -3.73 23.95 -3.14
C ALA A 104 -3.26 25.31 -2.57
N GLU A 105 -1.95 25.58 -2.49
CA GLU A 105 -1.44 26.72 -1.70
C GLU A 105 -0.50 27.71 -2.40
N HIS A 106 -0.49 27.78 -3.74
CA HIS A 106 0.18 28.88 -4.45
C HIS A 106 -0.80 29.90 -5.02
N GLY A 107 -1.18 30.85 -4.16
CA GLY A 107 -2.02 31.99 -4.52
C GLY A 107 -2.01 33.10 -3.48
N ALA A 108 -0.84 33.69 -3.16
CA ALA A 108 -0.69 35.12 -2.81
C ALA A 108 0.77 35.50 -2.48
N SER A 109 1.43 36.13 -3.45
CA SER A 109 2.34 37.28 -3.35
C SER A 109 3.15 37.51 -2.06
N SER A 110 4.45 37.22 -2.16
CA SER A 110 5.60 38.10 -1.83
C SER A 110 5.45 39.10 -0.69
N LYS A 111 6.32 39.01 0.34
CA LYS A 111 7.37 40.00 0.72
C LYS A 111 8.46 39.29 1.55
N GLU A 112 9.71 39.34 1.11
CA GLU A 112 10.85 39.17 2.03
C GLU A 112 10.90 40.35 3.02
N PRO A 113 11.46 40.13 4.21
CA PRO A 113 12.83 40.60 4.42
C PRO A 113 13.74 39.55 5.08
N VAL A 114 14.95 39.49 4.53
CA VAL A 114 16.22 39.07 5.16
C VAL A 114 16.29 39.35 6.67
N GLU A 115 16.78 38.40 7.47
CA GLU A 115 17.76 38.63 8.56
C GLU A 115 18.59 37.36 8.88
N HIS A 116 19.89 37.50 8.59
CA HIS A 116 21.12 37.03 9.23
C HIS A 116 21.21 35.68 9.98
N CYS A 117 22.21 34.89 9.55
CA CYS A 117 22.77 33.73 10.23
C CYS A 117 23.63 34.17 11.43
N GLY A 118 23.29 33.71 12.63
CA GLY A 118 24.09 33.89 13.86
C GLY A 118 24.32 32.54 14.53
N SER A 119 25.59 32.17 14.66
CA SER A 119 26.06 30.90 15.20
C SER A 119 26.00 30.82 16.73
N SER A 120 25.91 29.57 17.20
CA SER A 120 26.49 29.00 18.42
C SER A 120 26.09 29.55 19.79
N ASN A 121 25.43 28.69 20.58
CA ASN A 121 25.88 28.34 21.93
C ASN A 121 25.18 27.07 22.44
N GLU A 122 26.03 26.09 22.75
CA GLU A 122 25.75 24.85 23.44
C GLU A 122 25.30 25.12 24.88
N THR A 123 24.29 24.40 25.38
CA THR A 123 24.27 23.89 26.76
C THR A 123 23.55 22.56 26.80
N GLU A 124 24.20 21.61 27.46
CA GLU A 124 23.91 20.20 27.65
C GLU A 124 22.55 19.92 28.33
N ASP A 125 21.92 18.79 27.99
CA ASP A 125 21.70 17.75 29.01
C ASP A 125 21.34 16.39 28.38
N PHE A 126 22.33 15.51 28.40
CA PHE A 126 22.27 14.10 28.03
C PHE A 126 21.79 13.28 29.25
N ARG A 127 20.48 13.04 29.41
CA ARG A 127 20.01 11.85 30.16
C ARG A 127 18.52 11.54 29.91
N ASN A 128 18.25 10.48 29.15
CA ASN A 128 17.58 9.27 29.64
C ASN A 128 16.90 8.50 28.48
N ASN A 129 17.59 7.47 27.98
CA ASN A 129 17.06 6.50 27.03
C ASN A 129 16.75 5.18 27.77
N LYS A 130 15.69 4.49 27.33
CA LYS A 130 15.32 3.09 27.60
C LYS A 130 14.67 2.77 28.94
N SER A 131 13.33 2.88 29.01
CA SER A 131 12.46 1.89 29.67
C SER A 131 10.99 2.17 29.41
N ARG A 132 10.49 1.88 28.20
CA ARG A 132 9.05 1.94 27.93
C ARG A 132 8.55 1.03 26.81
N MET A 133 9.19 -0.13 26.62
CA MET A 133 8.84 -1.02 25.51
C MET A 133 8.74 -2.52 25.82
N TYR A 134 8.72 -2.94 27.10
CA TYR A 134 8.41 -4.34 27.44
C TYR A 134 7.64 -4.44 28.77
N SER A 135 6.33 -4.17 28.76
CA SER A 135 5.46 -4.37 29.94
C SER A 135 4.09 -4.93 29.60
N TRP A 136 3.99 -5.78 28.57
CA TRP A 136 2.77 -6.55 28.29
C TRP A 136 3.11 -8.05 28.14
N ARG A 137 3.40 -8.68 29.28
CA ARG A 137 3.19 -10.13 29.45
C ARG A 137 3.10 -10.49 30.93
N ARG A 138 2.05 -11.26 31.26
CA ARG A 138 1.74 -11.98 32.51
C ARG A 138 0.81 -11.27 33.50
N SER A 139 -0.48 -11.42 33.23
CA SER A 139 -1.48 -11.78 34.26
C SER A 139 -1.96 -13.19 33.88
N THR A 140 -2.27 -14.17 34.74
CA THR A 140 -2.25 -14.37 36.20
C THR A 140 -2.66 -15.85 36.35
N SER A 141 -1.94 -16.65 37.12
CA SER A 141 -2.39 -17.98 37.56
C SER A 141 -1.74 -18.29 38.90
N HIS A 142 -2.53 -18.94 39.77
CA HIS A 142 -2.29 -19.29 41.17
C HIS A 142 -2.49 -18.12 42.16
N HIS A 143 -3.16 -18.30 43.31
CA HIS A 143 -3.50 -19.51 44.06
C HIS A 143 -4.68 -19.23 45.00
#